data_AF-K9W6A1-F1
#
_entry.id   AF-K9W6A1-F1
#
_cell.length_a   1.000
_cell.length_b   1.000
_cell.length_c   1.000
_cell.angle_alpha   90.00
_cell.angle_beta   90.00
_cell.angle_gamma   90.00
#
_symmetry.space_group_name_H-M   'P 1'
#
loop_
_entity.id
_entity.type
_entity.pdbx_description
1 polymer ?
#
loop_
_entity_poly.entity_id
_entity_poly.type
_entity_poly.pdbx_seq_one_letter_code
_entity_poly.pdbx_strand_id
1 'polypeptide(L)'
;MATTLKEKLEQLPHERREKINERATELVASYMTLQELRQALKLTQEKVAQLLNIDQANVSRLEKRSDLMLSTLREYVAAMGGDLQLVAKFPDRPPVTLVGIQDIKVEQQ
;
A
#
# COMPACT_ATOMS: atom_id res chain seq x y z
N MET A 1 35.83 -10.53 -1.30
CA MET A 1 34.71 -11.47 -1.50
C MET A 1 33.46 -10.80 -0.94
N ALA A 2 32.39 -10.65 -1.72
CA ALA A 2 31.16 -10.01 -1.25
C ALA A 2 30.37 -11.02 -0.38
N THR A 3 30.26 -10.77 0.93
CA THR A 3 29.40 -11.56 1.82
C THR A 3 27.94 -11.30 1.49
N THR A 4 27.16 -12.37 1.41
CA THR A 4 25.73 -12.31 1.13
C THR A 4 24.95 -11.85 2.37
N LEU A 5 23.76 -11.28 2.15
CA LEU A 5 22.87 -10.86 3.24
C LEU A 5 22.55 -12.00 4.21
N LYS A 6 22.41 -13.23 3.69
CA LYS A 6 22.11 -14.44 4.47
C LYS A 6 23.24 -14.80 5.44
N GLU A 7 24.49 -14.79 4.98
CA GLU A 7 25.66 -15.07 5.81
C GLU A 7 25.80 -14.04 6.94
N LYS A 8 25.49 -12.76 6.65
CA LYS A 8 25.57 -11.70 7.64
C LYS A 8 24.47 -11.80 8.71
N LEU A 9 23.29 -12.29 8.35
CA LEU A 9 22.19 -12.53 9.28
C LEU A 9 22.47 -13.73 10.19
N GLU A 10 23.07 -14.79 9.66
CA GLU A 10 23.45 -15.99 10.44
C GLU A 10 24.52 -15.70 11.50
N GLN A 11 25.36 -14.68 11.26
CA GLN A 11 26.38 -14.21 12.22
C GLN A 11 25.80 -13.36 13.38
N LEU A 12 24.51 -13.01 13.34
CA LEU A 12 23.88 -12.22 14.40
C LEU A 12 23.34 -13.10 15.54
N PRO A 13 23.41 -12.63 16.80
CA PRO A 13 22.77 -13.28 17.95
C PRO A 13 21.26 -13.49 17.71
N HIS A 14 20.70 -14.59 18.26
CA HIS A 14 19.30 -14.99 18.03
C HIS A 14 18.29 -13.88 18.36
N GLU A 15 18.40 -13.26 19.54
CA GLU A 15 17.54 -12.13 19.94
C GLU A 15 17.58 -10.96 18.95
N ARG A 16 18.75 -10.72 18.34
CA ARG A 16 18.93 -9.63 17.39
C ARG A 16 18.33 -9.98 16.03
N ARG A 17 18.38 -11.25 15.61
CA ARG A 17 17.67 -11.75 14.43
C ARG A 17 16.15 -11.64 14.61
N GLU A 18 15.62 -12.02 15.77
CA GLU A 18 14.19 -11.94 16.05
C GLU A 18 13.69 -10.50 16.02
N LYS A 19 14.37 -9.56 16.70
CA LYS A 19 14.01 -8.13 16.65
C LYS A 19 14.10 -7.53 15.24
N ILE A 20 15.09 -7.94 14.44
CA ILE A 20 15.21 -7.50 13.05
C ILE A 20 14.06 -8.07 12.21
N ASN A 21 13.71 -9.33 12.41
CA ASN A 21 12.61 -9.98 11.69
C ASN A 21 11.26 -9.38 12.08
N GLU A 22 10.97 -9.20 13.37
CA GLU A 22 9.76 -8.51 13.84
C GLU A 22 9.64 -7.11 13.26
N ARG A 23 10.73 -6.34 13.29
CA ARG A 23 10.73 -4.98 12.74
C ARG A 23 10.59 -4.98 11.22
N ALA A 24 11.18 -5.96 10.53
CA ALA A 24 11.00 -6.14 9.10
C ALA A 24 9.56 -6.55 8.76
N THR A 25 8.92 -7.41 9.56
CA THR A 25 7.52 -7.81 9.41
C THR A 25 6.58 -6.64 9.67
N GLU A 26 6.81 -5.82 10.71
CA GLU A 26 6.11 -4.54 10.91
C GLU A 26 6.29 -3.59 9.72
N LEU A 27 7.52 -3.48 9.20
CA LEU A 27 7.81 -2.59 8.08
C LEU A 27 7.16 -3.07 6.78
N VAL A 28 7.23 -4.36 6.46
CA VAL A 28 6.55 -4.96 5.30
C VAL A 28 5.04 -4.85 5.44
N ALA A 29 4.49 -5.00 6.65
CA ALA A 29 3.08 -4.74 6.92
C ALA A 29 2.69 -3.26 6.71
N SER A 30 3.65 -2.33 6.87
CA SER A 30 3.43 -0.89 6.68
C SER A 30 3.66 -0.39 5.25
N TYR A 31 4.20 -1.21 4.34
CA TYR A 31 4.45 -0.88 2.94
C TYR A 31 4.00 -2.02 2.02
N MET A 32 2.69 -2.11 1.79
CA MET A 32 2.11 -3.04 0.82
C MET A 32 1.78 -2.31 -0.48
N THR A 33 2.03 -2.96 -1.62
CA THR A 33 1.40 -2.63 -2.90
C THR A 33 -0.11 -2.87 -2.82
N LEU A 34 -0.88 -2.30 -3.75
CA LEU A 34 -2.32 -2.56 -3.85
C LEU A 34 -2.64 -4.05 -4.03
N GLN A 35 -1.80 -4.76 -4.79
CA GLN A 35 -1.94 -6.20 -4.98
C GLN A 35 -1.77 -6.97 -3.68
N GLU A 36 -0.72 -6.67 -2.92
CA GLU A 36 -0.43 -7.32 -1.63
C GLU A 36 -1.53 -7.01 -0.61
N LEU A 37 -2.00 -5.77 -0.55
CA LEU A 37 -3.10 -5.36 0.31
C LEU A 37 -4.39 -6.12 -0.02
N ARG A 38 -4.75 -6.21 -1.31
CA ARG A 38 -5.92 -6.97 -1.76
C ARG A 38 -5.82 -8.45 -1.39
N GLN A 39 -4.65 -9.06 -1.58
CA GLN A 39 -4.41 -10.46 -1.23
C GLN A 39 -4.48 -10.69 0.28
N ALA A 40 -3.93 -9.78 1.08
CA ALA A 40 -4.02 -9.83 2.55
C ALA A 40 -5.48 -9.79 3.04
N LEU A 41 -6.34 -9.04 2.34
CA LEU A 41 -7.79 -9.00 2.59
C LEU A 41 -8.57 -10.17 1.97
N LYS A 42 -7.88 -11.15 1.36
CA LYS A 42 -8.48 -12.34 0.70
C LYS A 42 -9.48 -11.99 -0.41
N LEU A 43 -9.29 -10.86 -1.09
CA LEU A 43 -10.13 -10.41 -2.20
C LEU A 43 -9.53 -10.84 -3.55
N THR A 44 -10.38 -11.26 -4.49
CA THR A 44 -9.97 -11.51 -5.88
C THR A 44 -9.97 -10.21 -6.69
N GLN A 45 -9.21 -10.16 -7.79
CA GLN A 45 -9.27 -9.02 -8.70
C GLN A 45 -10.68 -8.87 -9.30
N GLU A 46 -11.37 -9.97 -9.61
CA GLU A 46 -12.76 -9.96 -10.07
C GLU A 46 -13.71 -9.32 -9.06
N LYS A 47 -13.54 -9.63 -7.77
CA LYS A 47 -14.39 -9.06 -6.72
C LYS A 47 -14.21 -7.55 -6.61
N VAL A 48 -12.98 -7.06 -6.70
CA VAL A 48 -12.70 -5.62 -6.70
C VAL A 48 -13.21 -4.96 -7.98
N ALA A 49 -13.08 -5.64 -9.13
CA ALA A 49 -13.56 -5.14 -10.42
C ALA A 49 -15.09 -4.95 -10.43
N GLN A 50 -15.83 -5.90 -9.85
CA GLN A 50 -17.27 -5.81 -9.66
C GLN A 50 -17.68 -4.60 -8.80
N LEU A 51 -16.94 -4.35 -7.70
CA LEU A 51 -17.24 -3.24 -6.79
C LEU A 51 -16.92 -1.87 -7.42
N LEU A 52 -15.93 -1.83 -8.31
CA LEU A 52 -15.54 -0.63 -9.05
C LEU A 52 -16.29 -0.47 -10.39
N ASN A 53 -17.10 -1.45 -10.79
CA ASN A 53 -17.77 -1.52 -12.10
C ASN A 53 -16.79 -1.35 -13.28
N ILE A 54 -15.66 -2.06 -13.23
CA ILE A 54 -14.64 -2.10 -14.29
C ILE A 54 -14.24 -3.55 -14.62
N ASP A 55 -13.51 -3.76 -15.70
CA ASP A 55 -12.96 -5.08 -16.03
C ASP A 55 -11.83 -5.50 -15.08
N GLN A 56 -11.71 -6.82 -14.84
CA GLN A 56 -10.61 -7.39 -14.07
C GLN A 56 -9.23 -7.06 -14.67
N ALA A 57 -9.14 -6.93 -16.00
CA ALA A 57 -7.90 -6.51 -16.66
C ALA A 57 -7.49 -5.08 -16.26
N ASN A 58 -8.46 -4.19 -15.99
CA ASN A 58 -8.21 -2.84 -15.54
C ASN A 58 -7.73 -2.83 -14.07
N VAL A 59 -8.27 -3.69 -13.21
CA VAL A 59 -7.76 -3.91 -11.85
C VAL A 59 -6.30 -4.36 -11.86
N SER A 60 -5.95 -5.34 -12.72
CA SER A 60 -4.57 -5.83 -12.87
C SER A 60 -3.60 -4.74 -13.35
N ARG A 61 -4.06 -3.85 -14.25
CA ARG A 61 -3.27 -2.69 -14.70
C ARG A 61 -3.11 -1.66 -13.59
N LEU A 62 -4.18 -1.38 -12.83
CA LEU A 62 -4.18 -0.42 -11.73
C LEU A 62 -3.19 -0.85 -10.64
N GLU A 63 -3.17 -2.12 -10.26
CA GLU A 63 -2.23 -2.69 -9.28
C GLU A 63 -0.76 -2.59 -9.68
N LYS A 64 -0.47 -2.48 -10.99
CA LYS A 64 0.90 -2.42 -11.53
C LYS A 64 1.40 -1.00 -11.84
N ARG A 65 0.53 0.01 -11.80
CA ARG A 65 0.91 1.40 -12.10
C ARG A 65 1.58 2.04 -10.89
N SER A 66 2.67 2.76 -11.16
CA SER A 66 3.40 3.55 -10.15
C SER A 66 2.79 4.93 -9.92
N ASP A 67 1.96 5.42 -10.85
CA ASP A 67 1.29 6.70 -10.79
C ASP A 67 -0.21 6.50 -11.01
N LEU A 68 -1.00 6.85 -10.00
CA LEU A 68 -2.45 6.68 -9.95
C LEU A 68 -3.06 7.99 -9.49
N MET A 69 -4.16 8.39 -10.13
CA MET A 69 -4.97 9.49 -9.64
C MET A 69 -5.48 9.17 -8.22
N LEU A 70 -5.38 10.13 -7.30
CA LEU A 70 -5.75 9.94 -5.89
C LEU A 70 -7.21 9.51 -5.74
N SER A 71 -8.09 9.98 -6.63
CA SER A 71 -9.48 9.57 -6.71
C SER A 71 -9.65 8.08 -7.00
N THR A 72 -8.93 7.58 -8.01
CA THR A 72 -8.89 6.15 -8.34
C THR A 72 -8.35 5.30 -7.20
N LEU A 73 -7.29 5.77 -6.52
CA LEU A 73 -6.73 5.08 -5.36
C LEU A 73 -7.76 5.02 -4.21
N ARG A 74 -8.50 6.10 -3.97
CA ARG A 74 -9.56 6.17 -2.96
C ARG A 74 -10.69 5.20 -3.26
N GLU A 75 -11.21 5.20 -4.49
CA GLU A 75 -12.25 4.27 -4.93
C GLU A 75 -11.79 2.82 -4.76
N TYR A 76 -10.55 2.52 -5.13
CA TYR A 76 -9.96 1.19 -4.99
C TYR A 76 -9.88 0.74 -3.52
N VAL A 77 -9.41 1.60 -2.62
CA VAL A 77 -9.38 1.32 -1.17
C VAL A 77 -10.79 1.18 -0.59
N ALA A 78 -11.74 2.01 -1.03
CA ALA A 78 -13.14 1.92 -0.63
C ALA A 78 -13.80 0.62 -1.10
N ALA A 79 -13.49 0.14 -2.31
CA ALA A 79 -13.93 -1.16 -2.80
C ALA A 79 -13.38 -2.33 -1.97
N MET A 80 -12.24 -2.16 -1.30
CA MET A 80 -11.72 -3.13 -0.34
C MET A 80 -12.32 -2.96 1.08
N GLY A 81 -13.21 -1.98 1.28
CA GLY A 81 -13.84 -1.67 2.56
C GLY A 81 -13.01 -0.76 3.48
N GLY A 82 -11.98 -0.09 2.95
CA GLY A 82 -11.13 0.83 3.70
C GLY A 82 -11.46 2.30 3.46
N ASP A 83 -10.85 3.18 4.26
CA ASP A 83 -10.80 4.62 4.00
C ASP A 83 -9.36 5.07 3.75
N LEU A 84 -9.17 5.94 2.77
CA LEU A 84 -7.85 6.43 2.37
C LEU A 84 -7.58 7.78 3.03
N GLN A 85 -6.57 7.80 3.90
CA GLN A 85 -5.98 9.01 4.47
C GLN A 85 -4.64 9.33 3.81
N LEU A 86 -4.43 10.61 3.45
CA LEU A 86 -3.15 11.07 2.92
C LEU A 86 -2.35 11.73 4.03
N VAL A 87 -1.13 11.23 4.27
CA VAL A 87 -0.26 11.70 5.35
C VAL A 87 1.02 12.30 4.76
N ALA A 88 1.26 13.58 5.04
CA ALA A 88 2.50 14.27 4.71
C ALA A 88 3.50 14.15 5.88
N LYS A 89 4.71 13.67 5.59
CA LYS A 89 5.81 13.59 6.57
C LYS A 89 6.82 14.70 6.30
N PHE A 90 7.25 15.37 7.37
CA PHE A 90 8.25 16.42 7.34
C PHE A 90 9.35 16.07 8.36
N PRO A 91 10.61 16.45 8.12
CA PRO A 91 11.71 16.14 9.03
C PRO A 91 11.55 16.79 10.42
N ASP A 92 10.97 17.99 10.47
CA ASP A 92 11.00 18.84 11.67
C ASP A 92 9.67 18.90 12.44
N ARG A 93 8.70 18.05 12.08
CA ARG A 93 7.38 18.03 12.74
C ARG A 93 6.70 16.66 12.64
N PRO A 94 5.73 16.37 13.53
CA PRO A 94 4.91 15.17 13.42
C PRO A 94 4.19 15.08 12.05
N PRO A 95 3.93 13.86 11.55
CA PRO A 95 3.16 13.65 10.32
C PRO A 95 1.81 14.38 10.36
N VAL A 96 1.41 14.93 9.21
CA VAL A 96 0.18 15.71 9.07
C VAL A 96 -0.77 14.97 8.14
N THR A 97 -1.96 14.65 8.63
CA THR A 97 -3.05 14.15 7.79
C THR A 97 -3.64 15.31 7.00
N LEU A 98 -3.64 15.17 5.67
CA LEU A 98 -4.22 16.16 4.77
C LEU A 98 -5.73 15.92 4.65
N VAL A 99 -6.51 16.96 4.92
CA VAL A 99 -7.98 16.95 4.84
C VAL A 99 -8.41 17.83 3.65
N GLY A 100 -9.54 17.50 3.02
CA GLY A 100 -10.13 18.34 1.96
C GLY A 100 -9.64 18.07 0.53
N ILE A 101 -8.82 17.03 0.31
CA ILE A 101 -8.40 16.58 -1.04
C ILE A 101 -9.46 15.66 -1.65
N GLN A 102 -10.74 16.04 -1.54
CA GLN A 102 -11.81 15.39 -2.28
C GLN A 102 -11.87 16.05 -3.66
N ASP A 103 -12.15 15.26 -4.70
CA ASP A 103 -12.35 15.81 -6.03
C ASP A 103 -13.40 16.90 -5.98
N ILE A 104 -13.00 18.13 -6.31
CA ILE A 104 -13.94 19.10 -6.83
C ILE A 104 -14.39 18.47 -8.14
N LYS A 105 -15.57 17.83 -8.14
CA LYS A 105 -16.26 17.54 -9.39
C LYS A 105 -16.39 18.87 -10.11
N VAL A 106 -15.55 19.10 -11.11
CA VAL A 106 -15.78 20.19 -12.05
C VAL A 106 -17.00 19.74 -12.85
N GLU A 107 -18.18 20.11 -12.38
CA GLU A 107 -19.39 20.11 -13.20
C GLU A 107 -19.09 21.07 -14.37
N GLN A 108 -18.70 20.50 -15.51
CA GLN A 108 -18.74 21.20 -16.77
C GLN A 108 -20.22 21.21 -17.19
N GLN A 109 -20.81 22.42 -17.12
CA GLN A 109 -22.07 22.75 -17.77
C GLN A 109 -21.93 22.72 -19.29
#